data_AF-A0A7N2MV25-F1
#
_entry.id   AF-A0A7N2MV25-F1
#
_cell.length_a   1.000
_cell.length_b   1.000
_cell.length_c   1.000
_cell.angle_alpha   90.00
_cell.angle_beta   90.00
_cell.angle_gamma   90.00
#
_symmetry.space_group_name_H-M   'P 1'
#
loop_
_entity.id
_entity.type
_entity.pdbx_description
1 polymer ?
#
loop_
_entity_poly.entity_id
_entity_poly.type
_entity_poly.pdbx_seq_one_letter_code
_entity_poly.pdbx_strand_id
1 'polypeptide(L)'
;MEQSASREIQLATASTNNEDQNAQKEADISGGNENKNDDLVIEISKIVKRTEIQLLEECCIYKLPRYLRKWNEEAYPPQVISIGPYHHENQRLKAMEEHKERYFRSFMKRSERSLEYLVGTVREMEERIRRCYEETIDLTSDSFVKMILLDACFILELLFRRSSLRLTSHDDSMVVEPRAAAVKVDLLLFENQLPFFVMKELQHHAFPSLSDAFFFKNIFSYFDVFTDIQYRQPKPNAEIAHFTDLLRTFMLPSPEELPARITEHPKLLYSATQLHKAGVKFRLGKSERSFEIKFEDGVLEIPKLEIEGVTEVVIRNVMALEQTCYIGSDNNAVMSMINNLNKGIVSETVRDDYRNLYEELNRFYEKSWHRWEKTLKSEYFSTPWRFASTVAAIVLLLLAFMQTASSMIDLLSSRSNMDSKT
;
A
#
# COMPACT_ATOMS: atom_id res chain seq x y z
N MET A 1 68.85 -52.05 -46.99
CA MET A 1 68.34 -50.69 -47.31
C MET A 1 66.86 -50.66 -47.70
N GLU A 2 66.11 -51.78 -47.69
CA GLU A 2 64.67 -51.80 -48.06
C GLU A 2 63.68 -51.67 -46.90
N GLN A 3 64.12 -51.73 -45.63
CA GLN A 3 63.22 -51.57 -44.48
C GLN A 3 63.07 -50.12 -43.98
N SER A 4 63.91 -49.18 -44.44
CA SER A 4 63.79 -47.75 -44.07
C SER A 4 62.78 -47.01 -44.95
N ALA A 5 62.71 -47.35 -46.25
CA ALA A 5 61.83 -46.68 -47.21
C ALA A 5 60.34 -47.03 -47.00
N SER A 6 60.03 -48.23 -46.49
CA SER A 6 58.64 -48.64 -46.24
C SER A 6 58.01 -47.99 -45.00
N ARG A 7 58.82 -47.53 -44.03
CA ARG A 7 58.32 -46.84 -42.82
C ARG A 7 58.02 -45.37 -43.08
N GLU A 8 58.78 -44.70 -43.94
CA GLU A 8 58.53 -43.29 -44.28
C GLU A 8 57.27 -43.10 -45.13
N ILE A 9 56.95 -44.07 -46.00
CA ILE A 9 55.72 -44.01 -46.81
C ILE A 9 54.47 -44.24 -45.94
N GLN A 10 54.51 -45.15 -44.96
CA GLN A 10 53.37 -45.39 -44.06
C GLN A 10 53.11 -44.22 -43.09
N LEU A 11 54.16 -43.53 -42.61
CA LEU A 11 54.02 -42.34 -41.77
C LEU A 11 53.50 -41.13 -42.55
N ALA A 12 53.89 -40.97 -43.82
CA ALA A 12 53.39 -39.88 -44.67
C ALA A 12 51.90 -40.04 -45.03
N THR A 13 51.43 -41.28 -45.26
CA THR A 13 50.01 -41.56 -45.55
C THR A 13 49.09 -41.48 -44.32
N ALA A 14 49.63 -41.63 -43.11
CA ALA A 14 48.86 -41.49 -41.87
C ALA A 14 48.66 -40.02 -41.47
N SER A 15 49.63 -39.15 -41.78
CA SER A 15 49.55 -37.70 -41.50
C SER A 15 48.60 -36.97 -42.46
N THR A 16 48.57 -37.35 -43.75
CA THR A 16 47.67 -36.74 -44.74
C THR A 16 46.20 -37.08 -44.50
N ASN A 17 45.89 -38.31 -44.07
CA ASN A 17 44.51 -38.71 -43.75
C ASN A 17 43.94 -38.04 -42.47
N ASN A 18 44.80 -37.59 -41.54
CA ASN A 18 44.36 -36.87 -40.34
C ASN A 18 44.14 -35.38 -40.57
N GLU A 19 44.89 -34.76 -41.50
CA GLU A 19 44.68 -33.36 -41.88
C GLU A 19 43.40 -33.18 -42.71
N ASP A 20 43.10 -34.10 -43.64
CA ASP A 20 41.85 -34.05 -44.43
C ASP A 20 40.59 -34.34 -43.58
N GLN A 21 40.68 -35.20 -42.55
CA GLN A 21 39.55 -35.45 -41.64
C GLN A 21 39.33 -34.33 -40.62
N ASN A 22 40.36 -33.54 -40.28
CA ASN A 22 40.20 -32.33 -39.46
C ASN A 22 39.71 -31.13 -40.29
N ALA A 23 40.18 -30.97 -41.54
CA ALA A 23 39.70 -29.92 -42.43
C ALA A 23 38.21 -30.11 -42.80
N GLN A 24 37.74 -31.35 -42.98
CA GLN A 24 36.33 -31.63 -43.23
C GLN A 24 35.45 -31.46 -41.97
N LYS A 25 35.99 -31.69 -40.76
CA LYS A 25 35.28 -31.43 -39.49
C LYS A 25 35.22 -29.96 -39.11
N GLU A 26 36.20 -29.15 -39.51
CA GLU A 26 36.16 -27.70 -39.32
C GLU A 26 35.25 -27.00 -40.35
N ALA A 27 35.11 -27.55 -41.56
CA ALA A 27 34.17 -27.04 -42.56
C ALA A 27 32.68 -27.31 -42.21
N ASP A 28 32.37 -28.41 -41.52
CA ASP A 28 31.00 -28.74 -41.09
C ASP A 28 30.58 -28.08 -39.76
N ILE A 29 31.47 -27.38 -39.06
CA ILE A 29 31.15 -26.59 -37.85
C ILE A 29 30.97 -25.09 -38.17
N SER A 30 31.53 -24.59 -39.28
CA SER A 30 31.47 -23.17 -39.66
C SER A 30 30.18 -22.80 -40.43
N GLY A 31 29.57 -23.71 -41.18
CA GLY A 31 28.44 -23.36 -42.07
C GLY A 31 27.06 -23.12 -41.43
N GLY A 32 26.87 -23.42 -40.14
CA GLY A 32 25.54 -23.40 -39.50
C GLY A 32 25.43 -22.67 -38.15
N ASN A 33 26.54 -22.24 -37.56
CA ASN A 33 26.59 -21.71 -36.20
C ASN A 33 27.15 -20.28 -36.09
N GLU A 34 27.81 -19.76 -37.14
CA GLU A 34 28.33 -18.38 -37.15
C GLU A 34 27.19 -17.36 -37.09
N ASN A 35 26.13 -17.53 -37.89
CA ASN A 35 24.95 -16.62 -37.84
C ASN A 35 24.19 -16.65 -36.51
N LYS A 36 24.13 -17.80 -35.82
CA LYS A 36 23.41 -17.91 -34.52
C LYS A 36 24.17 -17.22 -33.40
N ASN A 37 25.49 -17.36 -33.38
CA ASN A 37 26.32 -16.68 -32.40
C ASN A 37 26.40 -15.19 -32.71
N ASP A 38 26.41 -14.78 -33.98
CA ASP A 38 26.38 -13.36 -34.35
C ASP A 38 25.04 -12.69 -34.01
N ASP A 39 23.91 -13.35 -34.24
CA ASP A 39 22.59 -12.84 -33.81
C ASP A 39 22.51 -12.71 -32.29
N LEU A 40 23.00 -13.72 -31.55
CA LEU A 40 23.05 -13.70 -30.09
C LEU A 40 24.03 -12.64 -29.57
N VAL A 41 25.17 -12.44 -30.24
CA VAL A 41 26.15 -11.39 -29.91
C VAL A 41 25.57 -10.02 -30.22
N ILE A 42 24.79 -9.84 -31.29
CA ILE A 42 24.07 -8.60 -31.59
C ILE A 42 23.01 -8.33 -30.52
N GLU A 43 22.25 -9.36 -30.11
CA GLU A 43 21.24 -9.25 -29.05
C GLU A 43 21.88 -8.91 -27.70
N ILE A 44 22.93 -9.63 -27.30
CA ILE A 44 23.68 -9.36 -26.07
C ILE A 44 24.40 -8.02 -26.16
N SER A 45 24.93 -7.63 -27.32
CA SER A 45 25.53 -6.31 -27.52
C SER A 45 24.49 -5.20 -27.42
N LYS A 46 23.23 -5.43 -27.79
CA LYS A 46 22.13 -4.49 -27.51
C LYS A 46 21.84 -4.38 -26.02
N ILE A 47 21.99 -5.47 -25.24
CA ILE A 47 21.88 -5.44 -23.77
C ILE A 47 23.04 -4.66 -23.14
N VAL A 48 24.28 -4.87 -23.62
CA VAL A 48 25.49 -4.19 -23.12
C VAL A 48 25.54 -2.72 -23.55
N LYS A 49 25.05 -2.39 -24.76
CA LYS A 49 24.90 -1.01 -25.25
C LYS A 49 23.64 -0.33 -24.75
N ARG A 50 22.71 -1.07 -24.12
CA ARG A 50 21.59 -0.49 -23.38
C ARG A 50 22.26 0.34 -22.30
N THR A 51 22.28 1.65 -22.53
CA THR A 51 22.92 2.62 -21.65
C THR A 51 22.52 2.25 -20.23
N GLU A 52 23.52 1.99 -19.37
CA GLU A 52 23.32 1.75 -17.93
C GLU A 52 22.21 2.68 -17.50
N ILE A 53 21.07 2.06 -17.15
CA ILE A 53 19.79 2.66 -16.76
C ILE A 53 20.00 4.16 -16.55
N GLN A 54 19.79 4.98 -17.61
CA GLN A 54 19.63 6.41 -17.40
C GLN A 54 18.57 6.49 -16.33
N LEU A 55 19.00 6.94 -15.15
CA LEU A 55 18.39 6.57 -13.89
C LEU A 55 16.87 6.68 -13.95
N LEU A 56 16.21 5.83 -13.19
CA LEU A 56 14.80 5.83 -12.82
C LEU A 56 14.24 7.19 -12.32
N GLU A 57 14.92 8.33 -12.53
CA GLU A 57 14.51 9.67 -12.12
C GLU A 57 13.11 10.03 -12.63
N GLU A 58 12.71 9.58 -13.84
CA GLU A 58 11.36 9.83 -14.36
C GLU A 58 10.38 8.67 -14.13
N CYS A 59 10.84 7.49 -13.71
CA CYS A 59 10.01 6.30 -13.54
C CYS A 59 9.23 6.38 -12.22
N CYS A 60 7.89 6.45 -12.32
CA CYS A 60 7.03 6.57 -11.16
C CYS A 60 5.86 5.59 -11.10
N ILE A 61 5.61 4.82 -12.17
CA ILE A 61 4.51 3.85 -12.25
C ILE A 61 5.08 2.44 -12.43
N TYR A 62 5.15 1.72 -11.31
CA TYR A 62 5.77 0.41 -11.22
C TYR A 62 4.73 -0.71 -11.27
N LYS A 63 5.18 -1.91 -11.66
CA LYS A 63 4.37 -3.12 -11.47
C LYS A 63 4.43 -3.58 -10.03
N LEU A 64 3.31 -4.09 -9.51
CA LEU A 64 3.29 -4.60 -8.15
C LEU A 64 4.20 -5.82 -8.03
N PRO A 65 5.20 -5.79 -7.13
CA PRO A 65 6.01 -6.96 -6.85
C PRO A 65 5.16 -8.14 -6.36
N ARG A 66 5.44 -9.34 -6.89
CA ARG A 66 4.64 -10.55 -6.62
C ARG A 66 4.47 -10.87 -5.12
N TYR A 67 5.46 -10.56 -4.30
CA TYR A 67 5.43 -10.84 -2.87
C TYR A 67 4.42 -9.96 -2.11
N LEU A 68 4.11 -8.76 -2.61
CA LEU A 68 3.08 -7.89 -2.03
C LEU A 68 1.68 -8.36 -2.38
N ARG A 69 1.50 -8.93 -3.57
CA ARG A 69 0.21 -9.43 -4.07
C ARG A 69 -0.34 -10.58 -3.21
N LYS A 70 0.53 -11.43 -2.66
CA LYS A 70 0.20 -12.67 -1.93
C LYS A 70 -0.83 -12.51 -0.80
N TRP A 71 -0.90 -11.33 -0.18
CA TRP A 71 -1.73 -11.12 1.02
C TRP A 71 -3.19 -10.79 0.70
N ASN A 72 -3.46 -10.21 -0.48
CA ASN A 72 -4.81 -9.95 -0.98
C ASN A 72 -4.73 -9.61 -2.49
N GLU A 73 -4.85 -10.63 -3.35
CA GLU A 73 -4.67 -10.41 -4.80
C GLU A 73 -5.78 -9.54 -5.41
N GLU A 74 -6.98 -9.56 -4.83
CA GLU A 74 -8.16 -8.85 -5.33
C GLU A 74 -8.10 -7.33 -5.08
N ALA A 75 -7.21 -6.86 -4.20
CA ALA A 75 -7.11 -5.45 -3.81
C ALA A 75 -6.33 -4.56 -4.81
N TYR A 76 -5.70 -5.13 -5.83
CA TYR A 76 -4.80 -4.42 -6.74
C TYR A 76 -5.33 -4.21 -8.17
N PRO A 77 -6.03 -5.17 -8.81
CA PRO A 77 -6.54 -4.94 -10.15
C PRO A 77 -7.78 -4.02 -10.14
N PRO A 78 -7.93 -3.14 -11.14
CA PRO A 78 -9.13 -2.33 -11.30
C PRO A 78 -10.38 -3.18 -11.53
N GLN A 79 -11.49 -2.71 -10.98
CA GLN A 79 -12.76 -3.43 -10.97
C GLN A 79 -13.71 -2.97 -12.08
N VAL A 80 -13.67 -1.68 -12.43
CA VAL A 80 -14.61 -1.05 -13.35
C VAL A 80 -13.93 -0.26 -14.46
N ILE A 81 -12.76 0.33 -14.23
CA ILE A 81 -12.09 1.18 -15.22
C ILE A 81 -10.58 0.99 -15.25
N SER A 82 -10.04 0.76 -16.45
CA SER A 82 -8.60 0.86 -16.70
C SER A 82 -8.19 2.31 -16.88
N ILE A 83 -7.03 2.70 -16.36
CA ILE A 83 -6.39 3.99 -16.60
C ILE A 83 -4.92 3.71 -16.88
N GLY A 84 -4.43 4.20 -18.02
CA GLY A 84 -3.10 3.92 -18.50
C GLY A 84 -2.96 2.50 -19.11
N PRO A 85 -1.73 2.13 -19.50
CA PRO A 85 -1.46 0.97 -20.34
C PRO A 85 -1.59 -0.37 -19.63
N TYR A 86 -1.30 -0.46 -18.33
CA TYR A 86 -1.14 -1.74 -17.63
C TYR A 86 -2.40 -2.61 -17.60
N HIS A 87 -3.58 -2.02 -17.68
CA HIS A 87 -4.87 -2.73 -17.69
C HIS A 87 -5.70 -2.47 -18.95
N HIS A 88 -5.16 -1.75 -19.95
CA HIS A 88 -5.92 -1.25 -21.10
C HIS A 88 -6.60 -2.36 -21.91
N GLU A 89 -5.92 -3.48 -22.10
CA GLU A 89 -6.43 -4.60 -22.91
C GLU A 89 -7.35 -5.56 -22.13
N ASN A 90 -7.65 -5.26 -20.86
CA ASN A 90 -8.46 -6.12 -20.02
C ASN A 90 -9.93 -6.13 -20.49
N GLN A 91 -10.34 -7.26 -21.05
CA GLN A 91 -11.69 -7.45 -21.60
C GLN A 91 -12.81 -7.23 -20.57
N ARG A 92 -12.54 -7.41 -19.27
CA ARG A 92 -13.53 -7.17 -18.21
C ARG A 92 -13.87 -5.69 -18.03
N LEU A 93 -12.97 -4.79 -18.44
CA LEU A 93 -13.09 -3.34 -18.25
C LEU A 93 -13.58 -2.63 -19.52
N LYS A 94 -13.74 -3.36 -20.63
CA LYS A 94 -14.08 -2.82 -21.95
C LYS A 94 -15.39 -2.01 -21.97
N ALA A 95 -16.37 -2.38 -21.14
CA ALA A 95 -17.63 -1.64 -21.03
C ALA A 95 -17.41 -0.17 -20.63
N MET A 96 -16.32 0.13 -19.92
CA MET A 96 -16.01 1.46 -19.45
C MET A 96 -15.29 2.32 -20.49
N GLU A 97 -14.70 1.72 -21.53
CA GLU A 97 -14.10 2.45 -22.65
C GLU A 97 -15.15 3.26 -23.43
N GLU A 98 -16.36 2.71 -23.62
CA GLU A 98 -17.47 3.47 -24.23
C GLU A 98 -17.86 4.70 -23.42
N HIS A 99 -17.79 4.61 -22.09
CA HIS A 99 -18.06 5.73 -21.20
C HIS A 99 -16.94 6.77 -21.25
N LYS A 100 -15.67 6.36 -21.37
CA LYS A 100 -14.57 7.31 -21.60
C LYS A 100 -14.78 8.10 -22.88
N GLU A 101 -15.22 7.48 -23.97
CA GLU A 101 -15.53 8.21 -25.19
C GLU A 101 -16.69 9.20 -25.02
N ARG A 102 -17.72 8.85 -24.23
CA ARG A 102 -18.82 9.79 -23.92
C ARG A 102 -18.31 11.00 -23.13
N TYR A 103 -17.48 10.76 -22.12
CA TYR A 103 -16.86 11.83 -21.33
C TYR A 103 -15.93 12.68 -22.20
N PHE A 104 -15.15 12.06 -23.08
CA PHE A 104 -14.32 12.75 -24.05
C PHE A 104 -15.14 13.65 -24.98
N ARG A 105 -16.30 13.18 -25.47
CA ARG A 105 -17.22 14.01 -26.27
C ARG A 105 -17.71 15.25 -25.48
N SER A 106 -18.03 15.11 -24.20
CA SER A 106 -18.43 16.25 -23.36
C SER A 106 -17.25 17.17 -23.03
N PHE A 107 -16.06 16.62 -22.78
CA PHE A 107 -14.82 17.37 -22.60
C PHE A 107 -14.53 18.25 -23.82
N MET A 108 -14.59 17.67 -25.04
CA MET A 108 -14.33 18.39 -26.28
C MET A 108 -15.34 19.50 -26.58
N LYS A 109 -16.60 19.36 -26.13
CA LYS A 109 -17.60 20.42 -26.23
C LYS A 109 -17.28 21.64 -25.35
N ARG A 110 -16.48 21.45 -24.30
CA ARG A 110 -16.11 22.50 -23.34
C ARG A 110 -14.70 23.06 -23.58
N SER A 111 -13.81 22.23 -24.13
CA SER A 111 -12.42 22.59 -24.44
C SER A 111 -12.33 23.90 -25.24
N GLU A 112 -11.39 24.76 -24.86
CA GLU A 112 -11.03 25.99 -25.57
C GLU A 112 -10.02 25.73 -26.72
N ARG A 113 -9.74 24.46 -27.01
CA ARG A 113 -8.79 23.99 -28.03
C ARG A 113 -9.37 22.87 -28.89
N SER A 114 -8.85 22.76 -30.11
CA SER A 114 -9.26 21.74 -31.07
C SER A 114 -8.72 20.35 -30.70
N LEU A 115 -9.31 19.31 -31.30
CA LEU A 115 -8.87 17.93 -31.14
C LEU A 115 -7.42 17.74 -31.59
N GLU A 116 -7.07 18.30 -32.75
CA GLU A 116 -5.75 18.19 -33.38
C GLU A 116 -4.67 18.77 -32.47
N TYR A 117 -4.97 19.90 -31.82
CA TYR A 117 -4.06 20.53 -30.88
C TYR A 117 -3.80 19.63 -29.66
N LEU A 118 -4.85 19.09 -29.03
CA LEU A 118 -4.70 18.22 -27.86
C LEU A 118 -4.00 16.90 -28.20
N VAL A 119 -4.27 16.32 -29.37
CA VAL A 119 -3.54 15.13 -29.86
C VAL A 119 -2.06 15.47 -30.04
N GLY A 120 -1.74 16.63 -30.61
CA GLY A 120 -0.37 17.14 -30.72
C GLY A 120 0.33 17.28 -29.38
N THR A 121 -0.34 17.89 -28.38
CA THR A 121 0.19 18.04 -27.02
C THR A 121 0.55 16.69 -26.38
N VAL A 122 -0.33 15.69 -26.46
CA VAL A 122 -0.04 14.35 -25.90
C VAL A 122 1.10 13.67 -26.67
N ARG A 123 1.16 13.85 -27.99
CA ARG A 123 2.22 13.29 -28.84
C ARG A 123 3.59 13.87 -28.51
N GLU A 124 3.68 15.16 -28.23
CA GLU A 124 4.92 15.81 -27.79
C GLU A 124 5.40 15.27 -26.42
N MET A 125 4.46 14.88 -25.55
CA MET A 125 4.77 14.30 -24.24
C MET A 125 5.02 12.79 -24.27
N GLU A 126 4.74 12.08 -25.37
CA GLU A 126 4.68 10.61 -25.41
C GLU A 126 5.91 9.92 -24.81
N GLU A 127 7.10 10.31 -25.26
CA GLU A 127 8.37 9.72 -24.79
C GLU A 127 8.55 9.89 -23.27
N ARG A 128 8.18 11.05 -22.73
CA ARG A 128 8.25 11.31 -21.28
C ARG A 128 7.22 10.47 -20.53
N ILE A 129 6.01 10.33 -21.07
CA ILE A 129 4.96 9.50 -20.45
C ILE A 129 5.38 8.04 -20.43
N ARG A 130 5.98 7.52 -21.51
CA ARG A 130 6.48 6.14 -21.58
C ARG A 130 7.57 5.86 -20.55
N ARG A 131 8.50 6.80 -20.34
CA ARG A 131 9.56 6.69 -19.32
C ARG A 131 9.05 6.69 -17.88
N CYS A 132 7.80 7.09 -17.64
CA CYS A 132 7.19 6.97 -16.32
C CYS A 132 6.80 5.53 -15.93
N TYR A 133 6.73 4.60 -16.89
CA TYR A 133 6.39 3.20 -16.62
C TYR A 133 7.66 2.34 -16.53
N GLU A 134 7.69 1.45 -15.54
CA GLU A 134 8.78 0.49 -15.33
C GLU A 134 8.93 -0.47 -16.52
N GLU A 135 7.81 -0.97 -17.05
CA GLU A 135 7.81 -1.89 -18.19
C GLU A 135 7.69 -1.16 -19.53
N THR A 136 8.30 -1.75 -20.57
CA THR A 136 8.13 -1.26 -21.94
C THR A 136 6.68 -1.48 -22.39
N ILE A 137 6.02 -0.40 -22.80
CA ILE A 137 4.64 -0.44 -23.28
C ILE A 137 4.60 -0.80 -24.76
N ASP A 138 4.15 -2.02 -25.07
CA ASP A 138 3.99 -2.54 -26.43
C ASP A 138 2.70 -2.02 -27.10
N LEU A 139 2.66 -0.70 -27.32
CA LEU A 139 1.60 -0.03 -28.07
C LEU A 139 2.22 0.87 -29.13
N THR A 140 1.61 0.91 -30.31
CA THR A 140 1.95 1.91 -31.34
C THR A 140 1.76 3.33 -30.79
N SER A 141 2.48 4.31 -31.35
CA SER A 141 2.35 5.71 -30.93
C SER A 141 0.91 6.21 -31.01
N ASP A 142 0.19 5.92 -32.11
CA ASP A 142 -1.20 6.35 -32.27
C ASP A 142 -2.14 5.71 -31.23
N SER A 143 -1.97 4.41 -30.95
CA SER A 143 -2.76 3.70 -29.92
C SER A 143 -2.47 4.26 -28.53
N PHE A 144 -1.20 4.50 -28.21
CA PHE A 144 -0.77 5.02 -26.92
C PHE A 144 -1.28 6.45 -26.69
N VAL A 145 -1.08 7.36 -27.65
CA VAL A 145 -1.57 8.75 -27.58
C VAL A 145 -3.09 8.78 -27.42
N LYS A 146 -3.83 7.95 -28.17
CA LYS A 146 -5.29 7.85 -28.05
C LYS A 146 -5.71 7.41 -26.65
N MET A 147 -5.09 6.36 -26.11
CA MET A 147 -5.38 5.85 -24.77
C MET A 147 -5.14 6.92 -23.71
N ILE A 148 -3.94 7.54 -23.70
CA ILE A 148 -3.59 8.58 -22.75
C ILE A 148 -4.58 9.75 -22.79
N LEU A 149 -4.93 10.22 -24.00
CA LEU A 149 -5.85 11.33 -24.17
C LEU A 149 -7.25 10.99 -23.65
N LEU A 150 -7.80 9.82 -23.99
CA LEU A 150 -9.12 9.40 -23.52
C LEU A 150 -9.17 9.24 -22.01
N ASP A 151 -8.15 8.63 -21.42
CA ASP A 151 -8.08 8.38 -19.98
C ASP A 151 -7.94 9.69 -19.19
N ALA A 152 -7.05 10.58 -19.62
CA ALA A 152 -6.84 11.87 -18.97
C ALA A 152 -8.08 12.78 -19.08
N CYS A 153 -8.68 12.89 -20.27
CA CYS A 153 -9.90 13.66 -20.47
C CYS A 153 -11.09 13.08 -19.71
N PHE A 154 -11.20 11.75 -19.57
CA PHE A 154 -12.22 11.12 -18.74
C PHE A 154 -12.10 11.61 -17.29
N ILE A 155 -10.89 11.57 -16.71
CA ILE A 155 -10.67 12.01 -15.33
C ILE A 155 -10.95 13.52 -15.19
N LEU A 156 -10.47 14.36 -16.10
CA LEU A 156 -10.72 15.82 -16.05
C LEU A 156 -12.22 16.13 -16.11
N GLU A 157 -12.94 15.54 -17.05
CA GLU A 157 -14.38 15.73 -17.19
C GLU A 157 -15.16 15.21 -15.98
N LEU A 158 -14.72 14.09 -15.39
CA LEU A 158 -15.29 13.55 -14.15
C LEU A 158 -15.15 14.54 -12.98
N LEU A 159 -13.97 15.16 -12.82
CA LEU A 159 -13.73 16.19 -11.80
C LEU A 159 -14.61 17.43 -12.03
N PHE A 160 -14.73 17.91 -13.27
CA PHE A 160 -15.55 19.08 -13.59
C PHE A 160 -17.03 18.85 -13.30
N ARG A 161 -17.58 17.70 -13.69
CA ARG A 161 -18.99 17.36 -13.44
C ARG A 161 -19.33 17.34 -11.95
N ARG A 162 -18.41 16.88 -11.10
CA ARG A 162 -18.63 16.83 -9.65
C ARG A 162 -18.60 18.21 -9.00
N SER A 163 -17.74 19.10 -9.47
CA SER A 163 -17.57 20.46 -8.93
C SER A 163 -18.68 21.45 -9.31
N SER A 164 -19.48 21.16 -10.35
CA SER A 164 -20.42 22.10 -10.93
C SER A 164 -21.77 21.45 -11.25
N LEU A 165 -22.71 21.55 -10.30
CA LEU A 165 -24.13 21.21 -10.47
C LEU A 165 -24.85 22.00 -11.58
N ARG A 166 -24.20 23.02 -12.17
CA ARG A 166 -24.78 23.92 -13.18
C ARG A 166 -24.37 23.62 -14.63
N LEU A 167 -23.55 22.58 -14.88
CA LEU A 167 -23.00 22.29 -16.21
C LEU A 167 -23.49 20.95 -16.81
N THR A 168 -24.37 20.23 -16.13
CA THR A 168 -25.05 19.05 -16.69
C THR A 168 -26.25 19.53 -17.52
N SER A 169 -26.23 19.29 -18.84
CA SER A 169 -27.48 19.32 -19.59
C SER A 169 -28.36 18.16 -19.10
N HIS A 170 -29.68 18.30 -19.20
CA HIS A 170 -30.63 17.24 -18.82
C HIS A 170 -30.42 15.90 -19.55
N ASP A 171 -29.60 15.87 -20.61
CA ASP A 171 -29.25 14.67 -21.39
C ASP A 171 -27.98 13.95 -20.90
N ASP A 172 -27.23 14.55 -19.98
CA ASP A 172 -25.94 14.04 -19.51
C ASP A 172 -26.10 13.52 -18.07
N SER A 173 -26.99 12.52 -17.90
CA SER A 173 -27.07 11.74 -16.68
C SER A 173 -25.66 11.30 -16.30
N MET A 174 -25.25 11.43 -15.04
CA MET A 174 -23.98 10.91 -14.56
C MET A 174 -24.02 9.37 -14.68
N VAL A 175 -23.75 8.83 -15.87
CA VAL A 175 -23.90 7.39 -16.16
C VAL A 175 -22.94 6.54 -15.33
N VAL A 176 -21.90 7.18 -14.79
CA VAL A 176 -20.93 6.59 -13.87
C VAL A 176 -21.41 6.61 -12.41
N GLU A 177 -22.46 7.35 -12.07
CA GLU A 177 -22.95 7.48 -10.68
C GLU A 177 -23.19 6.13 -9.98
N PRO A 178 -23.82 5.12 -10.61
CA PRO A 178 -23.98 3.81 -9.99
C PRO A 178 -22.66 3.10 -9.65
N ARG A 179 -21.57 3.50 -10.31
CA ARG A 179 -20.21 2.96 -10.14
C ARG A 179 -19.23 4.00 -9.59
N ALA A 180 -19.71 5.14 -9.09
CA ALA A 180 -18.84 6.27 -8.74
C ALA A 180 -17.83 5.91 -7.64
N ALA A 181 -18.27 5.12 -6.64
CA ALA A 181 -17.38 4.62 -5.60
C ALA A 181 -16.27 3.72 -6.16
N ALA A 182 -16.62 2.79 -7.04
CA ALA A 182 -15.66 1.87 -7.67
C ALA A 182 -14.69 2.61 -8.59
N VAL A 183 -15.16 3.57 -9.40
CA VAL A 183 -14.28 4.42 -10.22
C VAL A 183 -13.32 5.19 -9.33
N LYS A 184 -13.80 5.78 -8.23
CA LYS A 184 -12.94 6.53 -7.31
C LYS A 184 -11.82 5.64 -6.73
N VAL A 185 -12.12 4.40 -6.38
CA VAL A 185 -11.13 3.43 -5.90
C VAL A 185 -10.15 3.06 -7.02
N ASP A 186 -10.65 2.74 -8.21
CA ASP A 186 -9.81 2.36 -9.35
C ASP A 186 -8.80 3.45 -9.74
N LEU A 187 -9.17 4.74 -9.61
CA LEU A 187 -8.26 5.87 -9.83
C LEU A 187 -7.12 5.95 -8.81
N LEU A 188 -7.21 5.25 -7.67
CA LEU A 188 -6.20 5.25 -6.60
C LEU A 188 -5.34 3.98 -6.57
N LEU A 189 -5.63 2.99 -7.43
CA LEU A 189 -4.89 1.73 -7.47
C LEU A 189 -3.49 1.91 -8.04
N PHE A 190 -2.52 1.24 -7.43
CA PHE A 190 -1.09 1.39 -7.68
C PHE A 190 -0.67 1.23 -9.15
N GLU A 191 -1.21 0.22 -9.84
CA GLU A 191 -0.89 -0.06 -11.25
C GLU A 191 -1.79 0.71 -12.25
N ASN A 192 -2.89 1.31 -11.79
CA ASN A 192 -3.95 1.88 -12.64
C ASN A 192 -3.84 3.41 -12.72
N GLN A 193 -2.67 3.90 -13.14
CA GLN A 193 -2.29 5.32 -13.00
C GLN A 193 -1.88 5.95 -14.33
N LEU A 194 -2.00 7.28 -14.39
CA LEU A 194 -1.30 8.14 -15.34
C LEU A 194 -0.33 9.05 -14.57
N PRO A 195 0.78 9.48 -15.18
CA PRO A 195 1.63 10.50 -14.59
C PRO A 195 0.83 11.79 -14.37
N PHE A 196 0.91 12.37 -13.18
CA PHE A 196 0.08 13.51 -12.79
C PHE A 196 0.29 14.73 -13.69
N PHE A 197 1.51 14.92 -14.21
CA PHE A 197 1.80 16.02 -15.12
C PHE A 197 0.94 15.99 -16.39
N VAL A 198 0.55 14.80 -16.89
CA VAL A 198 -0.30 14.67 -18.09
C VAL A 198 -1.64 15.37 -17.86
N MET A 199 -2.22 15.18 -16.67
CA MET A 199 -3.47 15.80 -16.27
C MET A 199 -3.34 17.31 -16.17
N LYS A 200 -2.24 17.79 -15.57
CA LYS A 200 -1.95 19.21 -15.40
C LYS A 200 -1.78 19.92 -16.75
N GLU A 201 -0.93 19.36 -17.62
CA GLU A 201 -0.66 19.92 -18.95
C GLU A 201 -1.95 19.93 -19.79
N LEU A 202 -2.69 18.82 -19.85
CA LEU A 202 -3.94 18.78 -20.61
C LEU A 202 -5.00 19.75 -20.08
N GLN A 203 -5.12 19.93 -18.76
CA GLN A 203 -6.01 20.93 -18.20
C GLN A 203 -5.60 22.35 -18.59
N HIS A 204 -4.31 22.67 -18.47
CA HIS A 204 -3.77 23.99 -18.83
C HIS A 204 -3.98 24.30 -20.32
N HIS A 205 -3.71 23.33 -21.18
CA HIS A 205 -3.87 23.48 -22.62
C HIS A 205 -5.34 23.56 -23.03
N ALA A 206 -6.20 22.67 -22.52
CA ALA A 206 -7.62 22.63 -22.88
C ALA A 206 -8.44 23.79 -22.28
N PHE A 207 -8.02 24.32 -21.12
CA PHE A 207 -8.71 25.40 -20.42
C PHE A 207 -7.73 26.44 -19.86
N PRO A 208 -7.07 27.25 -20.72
CA PRO A 208 -6.12 28.27 -20.27
C PRO A 208 -6.73 29.33 -19.34
N SER A 209 -8.06 29.47 -19.35
CA SER A 209 -8.80 30.38 -18.46
C SER A 209 -8.94 29.87 -17.01
N LEU A 210 -8.73 28.57 -16.77
CA LEU A 210 -8.86 27.96 -15.45
C LEU A 210 -7.52 27.95 -14.70
N SER A 211 -7.54 28.30 -13.42
CA SER A 211 -6.35 28.31 -12.57
C SER A 211 -5.98 26.94 -12.01
N ASP A 212 -4.69 26.71 -11.77
CA ASP A 212 -4.18 25.52 -11.06
C ASP A 212 -4.90 25.31 -9.71
N ALA A 213 -5.18 26.41 -8.97
CA ALA A 213 -5.89 26.34 -7.70
C ALA A 213 -7.30 25.76 -7.84
N PHE A 214 -8.01 26.06 -8.93
CA PHE A 214 -9.32 25.47 -9.22
C PHE A 214 -9.20 23.98 -9.54
N PHE A 215 -8.20 23.59 -10.32
CA PHE A 215 -7.91 22.19 -10.64
C PHE A 215 -7.64 21.35 -9.38
N PHE A 216 -6.71 21.80 -8.53
CA PHE A 216 -6.40 21.12 -7.27
C PHE A 216 -7.61 21.06 -6.33
N LYS A 217 -8.39 22.15 -6.22
CA LYS A 217 -9.64 22.16 -5.43
C LYS A 217 -10.61 21.05 -5.86
N ASN A 218 -10.76 20.82 -7.17
CA ASN A 218 -11.66 19.78 -7.66
C ASN A 218 -11.13 18.37 -7.36
N ILE A 219 -9.83 18.16 -7.43
CA ILE A 219 -9.19 16.89 -7.04
C ILE A 219 -9.45 16.62 -5.55
N PHE A 220 -9.16 17.57 -4.66
CA PHE A 220 -9.38 17.40 -3.23
C PHE A 220 -10.86 17.12 -2.92
N SER A 221 -11.77 17.90 -3.51
CA SER A 221 -13.20 17.70 -3.32
C SER A 221 -13.68 16.33 -3.81
N TYR A 222 -13.05 15.79 -4.87
CA TYR A 222 -13.40 14.47 -5.38
C TYR A 222 -12.94 13.35 -4.45
N PHE A 223 -11.75 13.45 -3.88
CA PHE A 223 -11.17 12.43 -2.99
C PHE A 223 -11.43 12.63 -1.50
N ASP A 224 -12.19 13.67 -1.12
CA ASP A 224 -12.47 14.08 0.26
C ASP A 224 -12.90 12.93 1.21
N VAL A 225 -13.67 11.98 0.68
CA VAL A 225 -14.16 10.78 1.41
C VAL A 225 -13.03 9.87 1.89
N PHE A 226 -11.87 9.88 1.24
CA PHE A 226 -10.69 9.12 1.66
C PHE A 226 -9.73 9.93 2.53
N THR A 227 -9.97 11.23 2.68
CA THR A 227 -9.09 12.18 3.35
C THR A 227 -9.68 12.74 4.64
N ASP A 228 -10.53 11.97 5.34
CA ASP A 228 -10.83 12.21 6.78
C ASP A 228 -9.52 12.30 7.62
N ILE A 229 -8.42 11.83 7.01
CA ILE A 229 -7.05 12.20 7.29
C ILE A 229 -6.82 13.67 6.88
N GLN A 230 -7.21 14.60 7.76
CA GLN A 230 -6.83 16.03 7.82
C GLN A 230 -6.62 16.71 6.45
N TYR A 231 -7.47 17.68 6.08
CA TYR A 231 -7.25 18.61 4.95
C TYR A 231 -5.83 19.21 4.94
N ARG A 232 -4.86 18.46 4.41
CA ARG A 232 -3.47 18.86 4.27
C ARG A 232 -3.31 19.17 2.81
N GLN A 233 -3.20 20.46 2.52
CA GLN A 233 -2.72 20.87 1.21
C GLN A 233 -1.32 20.26 1.04
N PRO A 234 -1.04 19.61 -0.10
CA PRO A 234 0.31 19.17 -0.39
C PRO A 234 1.22 20.39 -0.34
N LYS A 235 2.48 20.20 0.09
CA LYS A 235 3.43 21.31 0.13
C LYS A 235 3.45 22.00 -1.25
N PRO A 236 3.57 23.34 -1.32
CA PRO A 236 3.50 24.09 -2.58
C PRO A 236 4.44 23.60 -3.70
N ASN A 237 5.49 22.85 -3.34
CA ASN A 237 6.50 22.31 -4.25
C ASN A 237 6.60 20.77 -4.21
N ALA A 238 5.60 20.07 -3.68
CA ALA A 238 5.60 18.60 -3.73
C ALA A 238 5.36 18.14 -5.17
N GLU A 239 6.35 17.46 -5.76
CA GLU A 239 6.16 16.77 -7.04
C GLU A 239 5.26 15.57 -6.81
N ILE A 240 4.02 15.67 -7.29
CA ILE A 240 3.04 14.58 -7.24
C ILE A 240 3.28 13.70 -8.45
N ALA A 241 3.58 12.43 -8.24
CA ALA A 241 3.86 11.53 -9.35
C ALA A 241 2.59 11.05 -10.07
N HIS A 242 1.56 10.65 -9.30
CA HIS A 242 0.24 10.16 -9.75
C HIS A 242 -0.75 10.18 -8.57
N PHE A 243 -1.99 9.71 -8.74
CA PHE A 243 -3.03 9.84 -7.69
C PHE A 243 -2.77 9.02 -6.43
N THR A 244 -2.21 7.81 -6.54
CA THR A 244 -1.81 7.04 -5.34
C THR A 244 -0.74 7.78 -4.54
N ASP A 245 0.20 8.45 -5.20
CA ASP A 245 1.22 9.27 -4.54
C ASP A 245 0.61 10.55 -3.94
N LEU A 246 -0.31 11.21 -4.65
CA LEU A 246 -1.10 12.30 -4.10
C LEU A 246 -1.77 11.89 -2.79
N LEU A 247 -2.43 10.73 -2.79
CA LEU A 247 -3.09 10.21 -1.60
C LEU A 247 -2.11 9.95 -0.47
N ARG A 248 -0.95 9.37 -0.79
CA ARG A 248 0.13 9.20 0.17
C ARG A 248 0.52 10.52 0.83
N THR A 249 0.61 11.63 0.08
CA THR A 249 0.95 12.95 0.66
C THR A 249 -0.04 13.42 1.73
N PHE A 250 -1.33 13.07 1.61
CA PHE A 250 -2.33 13.36 2.65
C PHE A 250 -2.16 12.48 3.89
N MET A 251 -1.67 11.26 3.70
CA MET A 251 -1.43 10.30 4.78
C MET A 251 -0.14 10.53 5.57
N LEU A 252 0.81 11.33 5.03
CA LEU A 252 2.07 11.60 5.71
C LEU A 252 1.88 12.55 6.90
N PRO A 253 2.49 12.27 8.08
CA PRO A 253 2.57 13.21 9.20
C PRO A 253 3.38 14.46 8.82
N SER A 254 3.18 15.58 9.54
CA SER A 254 3.94 16.80 9.24
C SER A 254 5.41 16.53 9.55
N PRO A 255 6.39 17.07 8.80
CA PRO A 255 7.81 16.93 9.15
C PRO A 255 8.12 17.42 10.58
N GLU A 256 7.34 18.38 11.08
CA GLU A 256 7.42 18.91 12.44
C GLU A 256 6.85 17.95 13.49
N GLU A 257 6.05 16.97 13.06
CA GLU A 257 5.40 15.95 13.89
C GLU A 257 6.09 14.59 13.79
N LEU A 258 7.12 14.42 12.94
CA LEU A 258 7.84 13.16 12.80
C LEU A 258 8.75 12.97 14.02
N PRO A 259 8.44 12.02 14.91
CA PRO A 259 9.28 11.76 16.07
C PRO A 259 10.55 11.02 15.64
N ALA A 260 11.62 11.14 16.45
CA ALA A 260 12.85 10.44 16.19
C ALA A 260 12.61 8.92 16.25
N ARG A 261 13.17 8.18 15.28
CA ARG A 261 13.13 6.71 15.31
C ARG A 261 14.20 6.23 16.30
N ILE A 262 13.79 5.66 17.42
CA ILE A 262 14.69 5.11 18.43
C ILE A 262 14.55 3.58 18.43
N THR A 263 15.64 2.86 18.68
CA THR A 263 15.71 1.38 18.62
C THR A 263 15.26 0.67 19.90
N GLU A 264 15.02 1.39 21.00
CA GLU A 264 14.53 0.82 22.27
C GLU A 264 13.24 1.52 22.71
N HIS A 265 12.17 0.73 22.88
CA HIS A 265 10.86 1.24 23.29
C HIS A 265 10.39 0.58 24.59
N PRO A 266 9.85 1.35 25.55
CA PRO A 266 9.15 0.76 26.68
C PRO A 266 7.95 -0.02 26.15
N LYS A 267 7.75 -1.23 26.66
CA LYS A 267 6.55 -2.01 26.35
C LYS A 267 5.40 -1.51 27.21
N LEU A 268 4.21 -1.39 26.64
CA LEU A 268 3.00 -1.30 27.47
C LEU A 268 2.87 -2.62 28.23
N LEU A 269 3.05 -2.58 29.55
CA LEU A 269 3.17 -3.79 30.38
C LEU A 269 1.80 -4.38 30.77
N TYR A 270 0.76 -3.56 30.65
CA TYR A 270 -0.55 -3.83 31.24
C TYR A 270 -1.64 -3.83 30.18
N SER A 271 -2.51 -4.84 30.25
CA SER A 271 -3.71 -4.92 29.40
C SER A 271 -4.70 -3.80 29.70
N ALA A 272 -5.58 -3.49 28.73
CA ALA A 272 -6.66 -2.52 28.92
C ALA A 272 -7.52 -2.82 30.16
N THR A 273 -7.79 -4.10 30.45
CA THR A 273 -8.52 -4.51 31.65
C THR A 273 -7.76 -4.23 32.94
N GLN A 274 -6.44 -4.45 32.98
CA GLN A 274 -5.61 -4.14 34.15
C GLN A 274 -5.54 -2.62 34.38
N LEU A 275 -5.30 -1.85 33.33
CA LEU A 275 -5.30 -0.39 33.37
C LEU A 275 -6.64 0.14 33.87
N HIS A 276 -7.76 -0.41 33.37
CA HIS A 276 -9.09 -0.05 33.83
C HIS A 276 -9.27 -0.28 35.34
N LYS A 277 -8.86 -1.45 35.84
CA LYS A 277 -8.91 -1.80 37.27
C LYS A 277 -8.05 -0.87 38.13
N ALA A 278 -6.93 -0.40 37.59
CA ALA A 278 -6.07 0.57 38.26
C ALA A 278 -6.65 1.99 38.27
N GLY A 279 -7.79 2.23 37.62
CA GLY A 279 -8.50 3.51 37.61
C GLY A 279 -8.40 4.29 36.31
N VAL A 280 -7.80 3.71 35.25
CA VAL A 280 -7.79 4.34 33.92
C VAL A 280 -9.21 4.34 33.34
N LYS A 281 -9.68 5.51 32.92
CA LYS A 281 -10.97 5.69 32.27
C LYS A 281 -10.77 5.78 30.77
N PHE A 282 -11.45 4.92 30.02
CA PHE A 282 -11.42 4.96 28.56
C PHE A 282 -12.50 5.90 28.05
N ARG A 283 -12.15 6.80 27.13
CA ARG A 283 -13.09 7.71 26.48
C ARG A 283 -12.89 7.73 24.99
N LEU A 284 -13.98 8.00 24.28
CA LEU A 284 -13.92 8.35 22.87
C LEU A 284 -13.23 9.71 22.74
N GLY A 285 -12.11 9.73 22.02
CA GLY A 285 -11.37 10.93 21.72
C GLY A 285 -12.17 11.84 20.79
N LYS A 286 -12.10 13.14 21.03
CA LYS A 286 -12.75 14.16 20.20
C LYS A 286 -11.88 14.64 19.04
N SER A 287 -10.65 14.14 18.93
CA SER A 287 -9.71 14.56 17.90
C SER A 287 -10.21 14.15 16.52
N GLU A 288 -10.14 15.08 15.57
CA GLU A 288 -10.32 14.83 14.13
C GLU A 288 -9.13 14.05 13.53
N ARG A 289 -8.08 13.77 14.32
CA ARG A 289 -6.92 12.99 13.90
C ARG A 289 -7.11 11.51 14.26
N SER A 290 -7.33 10.65 13.27
CA SER A 290 -7.73 9.24 13.45
C SER A 290 -6.76 8.33 14.23
N PHE A 291 -5.56 8.82 14.60
CA PHE A 291 -4.50 8.02 15.24
C PHE A 291 -3.85 8.69 16.48
N GLU A 292 -4.42 9.79 16.99
CA GLU A 292 -3.89 10.51 18.15
C GLU A 292 -4.51 10.00 19.45
N ILE A 293 -3.79 9.16 20.20
CA ILE A 293 -4.19 8.66 21.52
C ILE A 293 -3.61 9.57 22.60
N LYS A 294 -4.45 10.02 23.55
CA LYS A 294 -4.03 10.91 24.65
C LYS A 294 -4.29 10.28 26.00
N PHE A 295 -3.37 10.48 26.93
CA PHE A 295 -3.56 10.07 28.31
C PHE A 295 -3.29 11.24 29.25
N GLU A 296 -4.35 11.73 29.90
CA GLU A 296 -4.26 12.86 30.82
C GLU A 296 -5.13 12.59 32.04
N ASP A 297 -4.58 12.81 33.24
CA ASP A 297 -5.29 12.67 34.52
C ASP A 297 -6.06 11.33 34.70
N GLY A 298 -5.47 10.23 34.24
CA GLY A 298 -6.08 8.90 34.34
C GLY A 298 -7.17 8.63 33.30
N VAL A 299 -7.35 9.49 32.32
CA VAL A 299 -8.28 9.32 31.20
C VAL A 299 -7.48 9.02 29.94
N LEU A 300 -7.72 7.85 29.34
CA LEU A 300 -7.19 7.47 28.03
C LEU A 300 -8.24 7.76 26.96
N GLU A 301 -7.98 8.77 26.13
CA GLU A 301 -8.81 9.15 25.00
C GLU A 301 -8.32 8.45 23.73
N ILE A 302 -9.20 7.67 23.10
CA ILE A 302 -8.92 6.90 21.89
C ILE A 302 -9.82 7.42 20.75
N PRO A 303 -9.26 7.89 19.63
CA PRO A 303 -10.06 8.43 18.52
C PRO A 303 -10.91 7.34 17.87
N LYS A 304 -12.02 7.75 17.25
CA LYS A 304 -12.83 6.86 16.42
C LYS A 304 -12.07 6.59 15.11
N LEU A 305 -11.89 5.33 14.76
CA LEU A 305 -11.42 4.93 13.43
C LEU A 305 -12.58 4.32 12.65
N GLU A 306 -12.99 4.97 11.57
CA GLU A 306 -13.98 4.43 10.65
C GLU A 306 -13.27 3.66 9.54
N ILE A 307 -13.65 2.38 9.38
CA ILE A 307 -13.08 1.49 8.37
C ILE A 307 -14.24 1.07 7.46
N GLU A 308 -14.18 1.52 6.21
CA GLU A 308 -15.09 1.09 5.15
C GLU A 308 -14.43 0.02 4.29
N GLY A 309 -15.21 -0.71 3.48
CA GLY A 309 -14.66 -1.78 2.62
C GLY A 309 -13.58 -1.28 1.66
N VAL A 310 -13.61 0.00 1.29
CA VAL A 310 -12.63 0.64 0.41
C VAL A 310 -11.34 1.07 1.13
N THR A 311 -11.37 1.23 2.46
CA THR A 311 -10.25 1.69 3.28
C THR A 311 -9.06 0.73 3.19
N GLU A 312 -9.32 -0.58 3.26
CA GLU A 312 -8.26 -1.60 3.15
C GLU A 312 -7.57 -1.54 1.78
N VAL A 313 -8.35 -1.48 0.69
CA VAL A 313 -7.84 -1.45 -0.68
C VAL A 313 -6.92 -0.24 -0.87
N VAL A 314 -7.40 0.94 -0.49
CA VAL A 314 -6.66 2.18 -0.59
C VAL A 314 -5.34 2.12 0.18
N ILE A 315 -5.39 1.70 1.44
CA ILE A 315 -4.21 1.59 2.30
C ILE A 315 -3.18 0.62 1.72
N ARG A 316 -3.61 -0.55 1.22
CA ARG A 316 -2.72 -1.54 0.61
C ARG A 316 -1.99 -1.01 -0.62
N ASN A 317 -2.66 -0.21 -1.44
CA ASN A 317 -2.06 0.40 -2.63
C ASN A 317 -1.04 1.50 -2.26
N VAL A 318 -1.32 2.30 -1.22
CA VAL A 318 -0.34 3.27 -0.70
C VAL A 318 0.85 2.56 -0.05
N MET A 319 0.63 1.47 0.69
CA MET A 319 1.71 0.66 1.26
C MET A 319 2.57 -0.01 0.17
N ALA A 320 1.96 -0.42 -0.93
CA ALA A 320 2.69 -0.96 -2.08
C ALA A 320 3.58 0.11 -2.73
N LEU A 321 3.07 1.34 -2.85
CA LEU A 321 3.86 2.49 -3.29
C LEU A 321 5.06 2.74 -2.38
N GLU A 322 4.87 2.77 -1.05
CA GLU A 322 5.98 2.97 -0.11
C GLU A 322 7.04 1.87 -0.19
N GLN A 323 6.60 0.61 -0.30
CA GLN A 323 7.49 -0.55 -0.35
C GLN A 323 8.19 -0.74 -1.69
N THR A 324 7.77 -0.03 -2.74
CA THR A 324 8.36 -0.15 -4.09
C THR A 324 9.17 1.09 -4.45
N CYS A 325 8.59 2.28 -4.26
CA CYS A 325 9.15 3.55 -4.75
C CYS A 325 9.92 4.33 -3.68
N TYR A 326 9.76 4.01 -2.41
CA TYR A 326 10.33 4.76 -1.28
C TYR A 326 11.25 3.90 -0.40
N ILE A 327 11.80 2.81 -0.96
CA ILE A 327 12.71 1.87 -0.28
C ILE A 327 13.95 2.63 0.23
N GLY A 328 14.20 2.58 1.54
CA GLY A 328 15.34 3.25 2.17
C GLY A 328 15.15 4.73 2.48
N SER A 329 14.00 5.33 2.13
CA SER A 329 13.64 6.65 2.64
C SER A 329 13.05 6.54 4.05
N ASP A 330 13.27 7.56 4.89
CA ASP A 330 12.63 7.68 6.21
C ASP A 330 11.09 7.87 6.14
N ASN A 331 10.49 7.73 4.95
CA ASN A 331 9.08 8.01 4.66
C ASN A 331 8.23 6.75 4.40
N ASN A 332 8.48 5.63 5.09
CA ASN A 332 7.54 4.50 5.18
C ASN A 332 6.46 4.73 6.26
N ALA A 333 5.96 5.96 6.34
CA ALA A 333 5.12 6.42 7.44
C ALA A 333 3.72 5.79 7.41
N VAL A 334 3.15 5.56 6.23
CA VAL A 334 1.85 4.89 6.10
C VAL A 334 1.98 3.42 6.51
N MET A 335 3.01 2.74 6.01
CA MET A 335 3.35 1.37 6.43
C MET A 335 3.53 1.28 7.95
N SER A 336 4.32 2.20 8.53
CA SER A 336 4.52 2.28 9.98
C SER A 336 3.19 2.51 10.72
N MET A 337 2.37 3.46 10.28
CA MET A 337 1.06 3.75 10.85
C MET A 337 0.15 2.51 10.88
N ILE A 338 0.07 1.77 9.77
CA ILE A 338 -0.75 0.56 9.68
C ILE A 338 -0.18 -0.58 10.52
N ASN A 339 1.13 -0.77 10.51
CA ASN A 339 1.77 -1.75 11.38
C ASN A 339 1.54 -1.40 12.86
N ASN A 340 1.48 -0.12 13.21
CA ASN A 340 1.16 0.33 14.56
C ASN A 340 -0.32 0.09 14.91
N LEU A 341 -1.26 0.21 13.96
CA LEU A 341 -2.65 -0.22 14.15
C LEU A 341 -2.75 -1.73 14.40
N ASN A 342 -1.87 -2.49 13.77
CA ASN A 342 -1.89 -3.95 13.81
C ASN A 342 -1.20 -4.54 15.06
N LYS A 343 -0.81 -3.73 16.06
CA LYS A 343 0.17 -4.20 17.05
C LYS A 343 -0.17 -3.96 18.53
N GLY A 344 -0.67 -5.04 19.12
CA GLY A 344 -0.05 -5.68 20.29
C GLY A 344 1.13 -6.63 19.96
N ILE A 345 1.81 -6.48 18.82
CA ILE A 345 3.04 -7.21 18.49
C ILE A 345 4.20 -6.22 18.50
N VAL A 346 5.30 -6.55 19.17
CA VAL A 346 6.49 -5.69 19.27
C VAL A 346 7.01 -5.34 17.86
N SER A 347 7.24 -4.05 17.59
CA SER A 347 7.97 -3.55 16.42
C SER A 347 9.22 -2.85 16.91
N GLU A 348 10.34 -2.98 16.18
CA GLU A 348 11.62 -2.32 16.48
C GLU A 348 11.60 -0.80 16.25
N THR A 349 10.49 -0.27 15.71
CA THR A 349 10.32 1.16 15.43
C THR A 349 8.90 1.63 15.78
N VAL A 350 8.74 2.24 16.95
CA VAL A 350 7.52 2.87 17.49
C VAL A 350 7.73 4.38 17.52
N ARG A 351 6.69 5.17 17.25
CA ARG A 351 6.75 6.64 17.31
C ARG A 351 6.99 7.14 18.76
N ASP A 352 7.70 8.26 18.94
CA ASP A 352 8.01 8.81 20.28
C ASP A 352 6.77 9.18 21.11
N ASP A 353 5.67 9.57 20.47
CA ASP A 353 4.43 9.92 21.17
C ASP A 353 3.80 8.71 21.88
N TYR A 354 3.91 7.52 21.30
CA TYR A 354 3.50 6.28 21.94
C TYR A 354 4.43 5.87 23.09
N ARG A 355 5.73 6.23 23.05
CA ARG A 355 6.65 6.00 24.19
C ARG A 355 6.14 6.75 25.42
N ASN A 356 5.92 8.05 25.30
CA ASN A 356 5.50 8.89 26.43
C ASN A 356 4.17 8.36 27.00
N LEU A 357 3.23 8.03 26.11
CA LEU A 357 1.97 7.41 26.46
C LEU A 357 2.16 6.12 27.27
N TYR A 358 3.02 5.21 26.82
CA TYR A 358 3.27 3.94 27.51
C TYR A 358 3.93 4.15 28.87
N GLU A 359 4.90 5.06 28.97
CA GLU A 359 5.55 5.41 30.23
C GLU A 359 4.56 5.99 31.23
N GLU A 360 3.67 6.87 30.79
CA GLU A 360 2.65 7.47 31.64
C GLU A 360 1.61 6.45 32.09
N LEU A 361 1.14 5.57 31.20
CA LEU A 361 0.21 4.49 31.53
C LEU A 361 0.83 3.50 32.53
N ASN A 362 2.06 3.07 32.28
CA ASN A 362 2.79 2.19 33.20
C ASN A 362 2.98 2.88 34.56
N ARG A 363 3.44 4.14 34.59
CA ARG A 363 3.64 4.91 35.82
C ARG A 363 2.34 5.13 36.60
N PHE A 364 1.23 5.39 35.90
CA PHE A 364 -0.08 5.52 36.52
C PHE A 364 -0.53 4.21 37.16
N TYR A 365 -0.33 3.09 36.47
CA TYR A 365 -0.62 1.76 37.01
C TYR A 365 0.21 1.48 38.26
N GLU A 366 1.53 1.64 38.20
CA GLU A 366 2.44 1.39 39.35
C GLU A 366 2.07 2.25 40.57
N LYS A 367 1.85 3.55 40.35
CA LYS A 367 1.43 4.47 41.43
C LYS A 367 0.11 4.04 42.05
N SER A 368 -0.85 3.61 41.23
CA SER A 368 -2.16 3.17 41.70
C SER A 368 -2.08 1.83 42.42
N TRP A 369 -1.33 0.86 41.89
CA TRP A 369 -1.06 -0.43 42.53
C TRP A 369 -0.44 -0.25 43.91
N HIS A 370 0.61 0.56 44.02
CA HIS A 370 1.21 0.87 45.32
C HIS A 370 0.25 1.59 46.28
N ARG A 371 -0.72 2.37 45.76
CA ARG A 371 -1.77 2.97 46.58
C ARG A 371 -2.73 1.92 47.10
N TRP A 372 -3.23 1.03 46.24
CA TRP A 372 -4.09 -0.08 46.63
C TRP A 372 -3.39 -1.03 47.60
N GLU A 373 -2.12 -1.34 47.38
CA GLU A 373 -1.30 -2.15 48.26
C GLU A 373 -1.13 -1.49 49.65
N LYS A 374 -0.83 -0.17 49.68
CA LYS A 374 -0.75 0.58 50.93
C LYS A 374 -2.09 0.64 51.66
N THR A 375 -3.20 0.89 50.95
CA THR A 375 -4.55 0.87 51.52
C THR A 375 -4.87 -0.50 52.08
N LEU A 376 -4.62 -1.57 51.34
CA LEU A 376 -4.87 -2.94 51.76
C LEU A 376 -4.05 -3.30 53.01
N LYS A 377 -2.74 -2.98 53.02
CA LYS A 377 -1.88 -3.17 54.20
C LYS A 377 -2.34 -2.32 55.39
N SER A 378 -2.74 -1.07 55.17
CA SER A 378 -3.18 -0.15 56.23
C SER A 378 -4.56 -0.50 56.79
N GLU A 379 -5.51 -0.97 55.98
CA GLU A 379 -6.86 -1.22 56.47
C GLU A 379 -7.00 -2.62 57.07
N TYR A 380 -6.39 -3.62 56.44
CA TYR A 380 -6.55 -5.04 56.80
C TYR A 380 -5.38 -5.61 57.60
N PHE A 381 -4.16 -5.05 57.46
CA PHE A 381 -2.95 -5.58 58.09
C PHE A 381 -2.28 -4.58 59.08
N SER A 382 -2.95 -3.48 59.43
CA SER A 382 -2.37 -2.45 60.31
C SER A 382 -2.26 -2.82 61.78
N THR A 383 -3.04 -3.79 62.24
CA THR A 383 -3.05 -4.20 63.65
C THR A 383 -3.17 -5.72 63.78
N PRO A 384 -2.59 -6.32 64.82
CA PRO A 384 -2.65 -7.78 65.03
C PRO A 384 -4.08 -8.33 65.03
N TRP A 385 -5.04 -7.56 65.56
CA TRP A 385 -6.44 -7.95 65.65
C TRP A 385 -7.17 -7.90 64.30
N ARG A 386 -6.94 -6.87 63.46
CA ARG A 386 -7.54 -6.82 62.11
C ARG A 386 -6.95 -7.89 61.19
N PHE A 387 -5.66 -8.18 61.36
CA PHE A 387 -5.02 -9.30 60.68
C PHE A 387 -5.67 -10.63 61.07
N ALA A 388 -5.81 -10.91 62.37
CA ALA A 388 -6.45 -12.12 62.87
C ALA A 388 -7.90 -12.27 62.37
N SER A 389 -8.69 -11.19 62.39
CA SER A 389 -10.06 -11.19 61.87
C SER A 389 -10.13 -11.46 60.35
N THR A 390 -9.19 -10.90 59.58
CA THR A 390 -9.12 -11.14 58.13
C THR A 390 -8.74 -12.59 57.84
N VAL A 391 -7.77 -13.15 58.57
CA VAL A 391 -7.39 -14.57 58.47
C VAL A 391 -8.56 -15.49 58.83
N ALA A 392 -9.27 -15.20 59.93
CA ALA A 392 -10.45 -15.97 60.32
C ALA A 392 -11.54 -15.94 59.23
N ALA A 393 -11.80 -14.77 58.62
CA ALA A 393 -12.75 -14.64 57.52
C ALA A 393 -12.35 -15.48 56.29
N ILE A 394 -11.05 -15.49 55.92
CA ILE A 394 -10.53 -16.32 54.82
C ILE A 394 -10.71 -17.82 55.13
N VAL A 395 -10.41 -18.25 56.35
CA VAL A 395 -10.57 -19.65 56.78
C VAL A 395 -12.05 -20.06 56.71
N LEU A 396 -12.96 -19.22 57.20
CA LEU A 396 -14.40 -19.49 57.13
C LEU A 396 -14.89 -19.57 55.68
N LEU A 397 -14.37 -18.73 54.78
CA LEU A 397 -14.70 -18.77 53.35
C LEU A 397 -14.23 -20.08 52.69
N LEU A 398 -13.03 -20.54 53.02
CA LEU A 398 -12.51 -21.83 52.54
C LEU A 398 -13.31 -23.01 53.08
N LEU A 399 -13.68 -22.99 54.36
CA LEU A 399 -14.54 -24.01 54.96
C LEU A 399 -15.93 -24.04 54.31
N ALA A 400 -16.53 -22.88 54.08
CA ALA A 400 -17.81 -22.78 53.37
C ALA A 400 -17.71 -23.30 51.93
N PHE A 401 -16.62 -23.00 51.23
CA PHE A 401 -16.37 -23.54 49.89
C PHE A 401 -16.23 -25.06 49.91
N MET A 402 -15.43 -25.62 50.84
CA MET A 402 -15.28 -27.07 51.01
C MET A 402 -16.60 -27.75 51.37
N GLN A 403 -17.43 -27.11 52.20
CA GLN A 403 -18.76 -27.61 52.56
C GLN A 403 -19.71 -27.60 51.35
N THR A 404 -19.66 -26.56 50.53
CA THR A 404 -20.44 -26.46 49.29
C THR A 404 -19.99 -27.51 48.27
N ALA A 405 -18.67 -27.71 48.11
CA ALA A 405 -18.11 -28.73 47.24
C ALA A 405 -18.47 -30.15 47.71
N SER A 406 -18.37 -30.43 49.01
CA SER A 406 -18.75 -31.73 49.59
C SER A 406 -20.24 -32.01 49.37
N SER A 407 -21.10 -31.00 49.60
CA SER A 407 -22.55 -31.12 49.36
C SER A 407 -22.87 -31.36 47.88
N MET A 408 -22.10 -30.76 46.97
CA MET A 408 -22.27 -30.96 45.52
C MET A 408 -21.81 -32.34 45.07
N ILE A 409 -20.74 -32.88 45.67
CA ILE A 409 -20.27 -34.26 45.43
C ILE A 409 -21.28 -35.27 45.97
N ASP A 410 -21.85 -35.05 47.15
CA ASP A 410 -22.92 -35.88 47.72
C ASP A 410 -24.17 -35.84 46.84
N LEU A 411 -24.53 -34.68 46.28
CA LEU A 411 -25.64 -34.55 45.33
C LEU A 411 -25.38 -35.31 44.02
N LEU A 412 -24.16 -35.24 43.48
CA LEU A 412 -23.78 -35.92 42.25
C LEU A 412 -23.68 -37.45 42.42
N SER A 413 -23.20 -37.92 43.57
CA SER A 413 -23.15 -39.35 43.91
C SER A 413 -24.54 -39.94 44.23
N SER A 414 -25.43 -39.15 44.84
CA SER A 414 -26.84 -39.52 45.00
C SER A 414 -27.57 -39.62 43.65
N ARG A 415 -27.25 -38.71 42.71
CA ARG A 415 -27.80 -38.74 41.36
C ARG A 415 -27.31 -39.93 40.53
N SER A 416 -26.02 -40.29 40.60
CA SER A 416 -25.51 -41.48 39.91
C SER A 416 -26.04 -42.80 40.48
N ASN A 417 -26.36 -42.85 41.77
CA ASN A 417 -27.01 -44.01 42.40
C ASN A 417 -28.51 -44.14 42.07
N MET A 418 -29.17 -43.06 41.62
CA MET A 418 -30.52 -43.14 41.06
C MET A 418 -30.51 -43.63 39.62
N ASP A 419 -29.53 -43.21 38.82
CA ASP A 419 -29.40 -43.65 37.42
C ASP A 419 -28.92 -45.12 37.27
N SER A 420 -28.33 -45.72 38.31
CA SER A 420 -27.94 -47.15 38.34
C SER A 420 -29.04 -48.10 38.86
N LYS A 421 -30.21 -47.56 39.25
CA LYS A 421 -31.39 -48.31 39.72
C LYS A 421 -32.56 -48.33 38.72
N THR A 422 -32.34 -47.84 37.51
CA THR A 422 -33.16 -48.04 36.30
C THR A 422 -32.44 -48.97 35.36
#